data_AF-A0AAV8P6T1-F1
#
_entry.id   AF-A0AAV8P6T1-F1
#
_cell.length_a   1.000
_cell.length_b   1.000
_cell.length_c   1.000
_cell.angle_alpha   90.00
_cell.angle_beta   90.00
_cell.angle_gamma   90.00
#
_symmetry.space_group_name_H-M   'P 1'
#
loop_
_entity.id
_entity.type
_entity.pdbx_description
1 polymer ?
#
loop_
_entity_poly.entity_id
_entity_poly.type
_entity_poly.pdbx_seq_one_letter_code
_entity_poly.pdbx_strand_id
1 'polypeptide(L)'
;MQEQGTDASPIESPPRPDAALRAELESLRDSHRELRFRFAAAEESLAGLRIRDLDLSRALEQVSEERDSLRIKLIEAEVCAREEEEEEEEEASWARRWELSHLIEIFKARFDELVEERSRRDGVASGILDSMRSVRGCFGRIGGRISDENLEEDDGEKSNLEDAWEVLSKESRLICQIGVAVESKFTEYDKMRRKEHKELENSIVSLTEENRDISSLLRVALVEKEAAEKSLSKLKGSGGEQKLGAILQIAERGLQRVGFGFIRGVIAGESQPDQPSSSSVSATSDGSECEEEVISLASTVERIMRDLRLEITHLRRALEESRSESEHLRSLVDKQEEKIIEGELYIKDLEEREILLAASVEELTAEIKEAGEEAARWREACELEVEAGKAAIVEREKEVALLREELRRTKSALDTANSKLSLKEKLAKTAMAAQAAAEATLQLADKRAAGLGERIEELTRQLEEEAEHGRRERTGVGRRVRYVCWPWQAFRVAPAARAGSRSRGRRRRMMLPEMEALLRFNI
;
A
#
# COMPACT_ATOMS: atom_id res chain seq x y z
N MET A 1 14.79 95.26 92.86
CA MET A 1 13.73 94.63 93.68
C MET A 1 14.44 93.68 94.62
N GLN A 2 14.88 94.08 95.83
CA GLN A 2 14.05 94.28 97.05
C GLN A 2 13.12 93.08 97.23
N GLU A 3 13.19 92.27 98.30
CA GLU A 3 13.38 92.53 99.74
C GLU A 3 14.28 91.42 100.35
N GLN A 4 15.33 91.71 101.14
CA GLN A 4 15.36 91.97 102.60
C GLN A 4 14.61 90.94 103.48
N GLY A 5 15.39 90.27 104.32
CA GLY A 5 14.93 89.35 105.37
C GLY A 5 16.12 88.73 106.12
N THR A 6 16.84 89.56 106.85
CA THR A 6 17.80 89.19 107.91
C THR A 6 17.14 88.33 108.99
N ASP A 7 17.78 87.24 109.44
CA ASP A 7 18.33 87.22 110.80
C ASP A 7 19.20 86.00 111.13
N ALA A 8 20.15 86.26 112.02
CA ALA A 8 20.82 85.36 112.96
C ALA A 8 21.61 84.15 112.43
N SER A 9 22.93 84.32 112.37
CA SER A 9 23.88 83.23 112.63
C SER A 9 23.69 82.69 114.07
N PRO A 10 23.74 81.37 114.26
CA PRO A 10 24.45 80.81 115.40
C PRO A 10 25.79 80.30 114.92
N ILE A 11 26.84 80.77 115.59
CA ILE A 11 28.16 80.16 115.58
C ILE A 11 27.98 78.74 116.11
N GLU A 12 27.93 77.75 115.23
CA GLU A 12 28.23 76.37 115.57
C GLU A 12 29.50 75.98 114.83
N SER A 13 30.54 75.76 115.65
CA SER A 13 31.79 75.01 115.47
C SER A 13 32.20 74.55 114.07
N PRO A 14 33.50 74.52 113.75
CA PRO A 14 33.97 73.80 112.55
C PRO A 14 33.34 72.41 112.57
N PRO A 15 32.77 71.91 111.46
CA PRO A 15 32.41 70.51 111.43
C PRO A 15 33.70 69.80 111.80
N ARG A 16 33.68 69.04 112.90
CA ARG A 16 34.75 68.09 113.19
C ARG A 16 35.07 67.41 111.86
N PRO A 17 36.34 67.12 111.53
CA PRO A 17 36.70 66.39 110.30
C PRO A 17 35.78 65.19 110.04
N ASP A 18 35.27 64.59 111.12
CA ASP A 18 34.23 63.57 111.19
C ASP A 18 32.89 63.88 110.47
N ALA A 19 32.42 65.11 110.32
CA ALA A 19 31.09 65.43 109.75
C ALA A 19 31.11 65.59 108.21
N ALA A 20 32.16 66.19 107.66
CA ALA A 20 32.38 66.22 106.20
C ALA A 20 32.75 64.83 105.66
N LEU A 21 33.59 64.09 106.38
CA LEU A 21 33.89 62.69 106.07
C LEU A 21 32.65 61.79 106.18
N ARG A 22 31.71 62.09 107.10
CA ARG A 22 30.40 61.39 107.16
C ARG A 22 29.54 61.66 105.95
N ALA A 23 29.44 62.92 105.50
CA ALA A 23 28.67 63.29 104.31
C ALA A 23 29.26 62.68 103.04
N GLU A 24 30.59 62.65 102.89
CA GLU A 24 31.26 61.95 101.79
C GLU A 24 31.06 60.43 101.87
N LEU A 25 31.14 59.83 103.06
CA LEU A 25 30.83 58.40 103.29
C LEU A 25 29.37 58.07 102.96
N GLU A 26 28.43 58.97 103.25
CA GLU A 26 27.02 58.84 102.91
C GLU A 26 26.80 58.96 101.41
N SER A 27 27.40 59.95 100.74
CA SER A 27 27.40 60.06 99.28
C SER A 27 28.03 58.85 98.59
N LEU A 28 29.13 58.32 99.13
CA LEU A 28 29.77 57.10 98.62
C LEU A 28 28.85 55.89 98.81
N ARG A 29 28.18 55.77 99.97
CA ARG A 29 27.17 54.73 100.21
C ARG A 29 26.00 54.85 99.26
N ASP A 30 25.51 56.05 98.98
CA ASP A 30 24.39 56.27 98.06
C ASP A 30 24.79 55.96 96.61
N SER A 31 25.98 56.40 96.17
CA SER A 31 26.52 56.03 94.86
C SER A 31 26.74 54.52 94.74
N HIS A 32 27.17 53.85 95.81
CA HIS A 32 27.34 52.42 95.85
C HIS A 32 25.98 51.70 95.80
N ARG A 33 24.93 52.23 96.45
CA ARG A 33 23.57 51.70 96.34
C ARG A 33 23.02 51.87 94.93
N GLU A 34 23.20 53.03 94.30
CA GLU A 34 22.81 53.31 92.91
C GLU A 34 23.53 52.39 91.92
N LEU A 35 24.85 52.21 92.07
CA LEU A 35 25.64 51.29 91.27
C LEU A 35 25.19 49.84 91.45
N ARG A 36 24.91 49.41 92.69
CA ARG A 36 24.34 48.08 92.95
C ARG A 36 22.97 47.91 92.28
N PHE A 37 22.12 48.93 92.33
CA PHE A 37 20.82 48.91 91.68
C PHE A 37 20.94 48.81 90.15
N ARG A 38 21.82 49.61 89.53
CA ARG A 38 22.08 49.55 88.08
C ARG A 38 22.72 48.22 87.66
N PHE A 39 23.61 47.68 88.48
CA PHE A 39 24.21 46.37 88.22
C PHE A 39 23.15 45.27 88.29
N ALA A 40 22.27 45.30 89.29
CA ALA A 40 21.14 44.37 89.38
C ALA A 40 20.18 44.50 88.18
N ALA A 41 19.86 45.73 87.74
CA ALA A 41 19.03 45.95 86.55
C ALA A 41 19.71 45.48 85.25
N ALA A 42 21.02 45.67 85.13
CA ALA A 42 21.81 45.17 84.01
C ALA A 42 21.88 43.63 84.00
N GLU A 43 22.06 43.01 85.17
CA GLU A 43 22.03 41.55 85.32
C GLU A 43 20.66 40.96 84.99
N GLU A 44 19.56 41.59 85.41
CA GLU A 44 18.20 41.20 85.02
C GLU A 44 18.00 41.33 83.51
N SER A 45 18.51 42.40 82.88
CA SER A 45 18.43 42.56 81.42
C SER A 45 19.26 41.51 80.67
N LEU A 46 20.44 41.14 81.18
CA LEU A 46 21.28 40.07 80.64
C LEU A 46 20.64 38.70 80.80
N ALA A 47 20.00 38.45 81.95
CA ALA A 47 19.22 37.23 82.17
C ALA A 47 18.04 37.15 81.19
N GLY A 48 17.31 38.25 80.99
CA GLY A 48 16.23 38.34 80.00
C GLY A 48 16.71 38.10 78.56
N LEU A 49 17.88 38.62 78.18
CA LEU A 49 18.49 38.36 76.87
C LEU A 49 18.91 36.91 76.70
N ARG A 50 19.50 36.28 77.73
CA ARG A 50 19.87 34.86 77.70
C ARG A 50 18.66 33.94 77.52
N ILE A 51 17.54 34.26 78.16
CA ILE A 51 16.29 33.51 77.98
C ILE A 51 15.79 33.62 76.54
N ARG A 52 15.77 34.84 75.97
CA ARG A 52 15.38 35.06 74.57
C ARG A 52 16.30 34.33 73.58
N ASP A 53 17.61 34.32 73.83
CA ASP A 53 18.58 33.62 72.99
C ASP A 53 18.36 32.09 73.00
N LEU A 54 18.00 31.55 74.18
CA LEU A 54 17.62 30.15 74.33
C LEU A 54 16.32 29.82 73.59
N ASP A 55 15.31 30.69 73.69
CA ASP A 55 14.03 30.51 72.99
C ASP A 55 14.18 30.63 71.47
N LEU A 56 15.03 31.57 71.00
CA LEU A 56 15.38 31.68 69.58
C LEU A 56 16.13 30.46 69.08
N SER A 57 17.09 29.94 69.84
CA SER A 57 17.83 28.72 69.48
C SER A 57 16.89 27.53 69.36
N ARG A 58 15.96 27.37 70.30
CA ARG A 58 14.94 26.31 70.26
C ARG A 58 14.01 26.46 69.05
N ALA A 59 13.57 27.67 68.74
CA ALA A 59 12.76 27.92 67.55
C ALA A 59 13.52 27.64 66.25
N LEU A 60 14.81 27.97 66.20
CA LEU A 60 15.67 27.75 65.03
C LEU A 60 15.92 26.24 64.80
N GLU A 61 16.06 25.48 65.88
CA GLU A 61 16.18 24.03 65.85
C GLU A 61 14.89 23.37 65.34
N GLN A 62 13.72 23.80 65.84
CA GLN A 62 12.41 23.36 65.34
C GLN A 62 12.22 23.67 63.85
N VAL A 63 12.53 24.91 63.43
CA VAL A 63 12.45 25.29 62.00
C VAL A 63 13.44 24.48 61.15
N SER A 64 14.60 24.09 61.68
CA SER A 64 15.55 23.22 60.99
C SER A 64 14.99 21.80 60.82
N GLU A 65 14.40 21.23 61.88
CA GLU A 65 13.76 19.91 61.83
C GLU A 65 12.57 19.89 60.86
N GLU A 66 11.73 20.93 60.88
CA GLU A 66 10.62 21.09 59.93
C GLU A 66 11.13 21.21 58.50
N ARG A 67 12.17 22.02 58.25
CA ARG A 67 12.81 22.15 56.93
C ARG A 67 13.32 20.79 56.45
N ASP A 68 13.98 20.03 57.31
CA ASP A 68 14.57 18.75 56.92
C ASP A 68 13.48 17.69 56.69
N SER A 69 12.40 17.70 57.48
CA SER A 69 11.21 16.89 57.24
C SER A 69 10.54 17.23 55.90
N LEU A 70 10.39 18.52 55.59
CA LEU A 70 9.83 18.97 54.31
C LEU A 70 10.71 18.60 53.13
N ARG A 71 12.05 18.66 53.28
CA ARG A 71 12.99 18.21 52.23
C ARG A 71 12.86 16.73 51.94
N ILE A 72 12.73 15.90 52.97
CA ILE A 72 12.52 14.45 52.79
C ILE A 72 11.21 14.21 52.04
N LYS A 73 10.11 14.84 52.48
CA LYS A 73 8.82 14.72 51.81
C LYS A 73 8.84 15.21 50.36
N LEU A 74 9.60 16.27 50.07
CA LEU A 74 9.76 16.76 48.70
C LEU A 74 10.47 15.74 47.83
N ILE A 75 11.56 15.12 48.32
CA ILE A 75 12.27 14.07 47.59
C ILE A 75 11.37 12.84 47.39
N GLU A 76 10.63 12.43 48.42
CA GLU A 76 9.67 11.31 48.32
C GLU A 76 8.60 11.61 47.27
N ALA A 77 8.05 12.82 47.25
CA ALA A 77 7.07 13.23 46.24
C ALA A 77 7.68 13.32 44.82
N GLU A 78 8.92 13.80 44.68
CA GLU A 78 9.63 13.83 43.39
C GLU A 78 9.91 12.41 42.86
N VAL A 79 10.29 11.47 43.73
CA VAL A 79 10.49 10.06 43.34
C VAL A 79 9.17 9.42 42.96
N CYS A 80 8.12 9.60 43.78
CA CYS A 80 6.80 9.05 43.51
C CYS A 80 6.23 9.58 42.19
N ALA A 81 6.39 10.88 41.90
CA ALA A 81 5.97 11.47 40.63
C ALA A 81 6.75 10.91 39.42
N ARG A 82 8.05 10.63 39.58
CA ARG A 82 8.85 10.01 38.50
C ARG A 82 8.45 8.57 38.24
N GLU A 83 8.16 7.81 39.30
CA GLU A 83 7.68 6.43 39.18
C GLU A 83 6.32 6.39 38.46
N GLU A 84 5.40 7.32 38.80
CA GLU A 84 4.12 7.47 38.10
C GLU A 84 4.31 7.85 36.62
N GLU A 85 5.20 8.79 36.30
CA GLU A 85 5.52 9.16 34.91
C GLU A 85 6.11 7.96 34.12
N GLU A 86 7.00 7.18 34.72
CA GLU A 86 7.58 5.98 34.09
C GLU A 86 6.52 4.89 33.84
N GLU A 87 5.60 4.67 34.80
CA GLU A 87 4.49 3.72 34.65
C GLU A 87 3.53 4.14 33.52
N GLU A 88 3.17 5.43 33.44
CA GLU A 88 2.33 5.95 32.35
C GLU A 88 3.00 5.82 30.98
N GLU A 89 4.31 6.07 30.89
CA GLU A 89 5.08 5.87 29.65
C GLU A 89 5.14 4.39 29.24
N GLU A 90 5.33 3.48 30.19
CA GLU A 90 5.31 2.04 29.94
C GLU A 90 3.94 1.55 29.50
N GLU A 91 2.86 2.01 30.13
CA GLU A 91 1.49 1.66 29.75
C GLU A 91 1.16 2.19 28.35
N ALA A 92 1.52 3.44 28.05
CA ALA A 92 1.35 4.02 26.71
C ALA A 92 2.18 3.28 25.65
N SER A 93 3.41 2.88 25.99
CA SER A 93 4.30 2.08 25.12
C SER A 93 3.71 0.69 24.87
N TRP A 94 3.18 0.05 25.90
CA TRP A 94 2.52 -1.25 25.80
C TRP A 94 1.25 -1.17 24.96
N ALA A 95 0.40 -0.16 25.16
CA ALA A 95 -0.80 0.09 24.38
C ALA A 95 -0.48 0.25 22.89
N ARG A 96 0.53 1.08 22.54
CA ARG A 96 0.99 1.23 21.15
C ARG A 96 1.49 -0.08 20.55
N ARG A 97 2.26 -0.88 21.30
CA ARG A 97 2.75 -2.19 20.84
C ARG A 97 1.60 -3.17 20.62
N TRP A 98 0.60 -3.14 21.49
CA TRP A 98 -0.59 -3.97 21.37
C TRP A 98 -1.40 -3.59 20.13
N GLU A 99 -1.65 -2.31 19.91
CA GLU A 99 -2.32 -1.79 18.71
C GLU A 99 -1.59 -2.19 17.42
N LEU A 100 -0.27 -1.99 17.37
CA LEU A 100 0.58 -2.43 16.25
C LEU A 100 0.49 -3.94 16.01
N SER A 101 0.54 -4.73 17.08
CA SER A 101 0.45 -6.19 16.98
C SER A 101 -0.92 -6.62 16.44
N HIS A 102 -2.00 -5.98 16.91
CA HIS A 102 -3.35 -6.25 16.45
C HIS A 102 -3.54 -5.86 14.98
N LEU A 103 -3.03 -4.70 14.56
CA LEU A 103 -3.01 -4.28 13.16
C LEU A 103 -2.25 -5.27 12.27
N ILE A 104 -1.09 -5.75 12.72
CA ILE A 104 -0.31 -6.78 12.01
C ILE A 104 -1.12 -8.07 11.85
N GLU A 105 -1.86 -8.48 12.88
CA GLU A 105 -2.70 -9.67 12.84
C GLU A 105 -3.86 -9.52 11.84
N ILE A 106 -4.51 -8.35 11.81
CA ILE A 106 -5.54 -8.02 10.80
C ILE A 106 -4.95 -8.06 9.39
N PHE A 107 -3.77 -7.45 9.18
CA PHE A 107 -3.11 -7.47 7.88
C PHE A 107 -2.70 -8.87 7.45
N LYS A 108 -2.23 -9.71 8.38
CA LYS A 108 -1.93 -11.12 8.10
C LYS A 108 -3.17 -11.89 7.67
N ALA A 109 -4.28 -11.76 8.41
CA ALA A 109 -5.53 -12.42 8.07
C ALA A 109 -6.03 -12.02 6.66
N ARG A 110 -5.97 -10.71 6.35
CA ARG A 110 -6.32 -10.21 5.01
C ARG A 110 -5.36 -10.68 3.92
N PHE A 111 -4.07 -10.79 4.24
CA PHE A 111 -3.07 -11.32 3.31
C PHE A 111 -3.32 -12.80 3.01
N ASP A 112 -3.63 -13.60 4.03
CA ASP A 112 -3.95 -15.02 3.88
C ASP A 112 -5.22 -15.21 3.02
N GLU A 113 -6.24 -14.38 3.22
CA GLU A 113 -7.45 -14.38 2.37
C GLU A 113 -7.11 -14.09 0.89
N LEU A 114 -6.27 -13.07 0.62
CA LEU A 114 -5.84 -12.75 -0.74
C LEU A 114 -5.00 -13.86 -1.38
N VAL A 115 -4.18 -14.56 -0.59
CA VAL A 115 -3.38 -15.70 -1.05
C VAL A 115 -4.29 -16.88 -1.41
N GLU A 116 -5.29 -17.18 -0.58
CA GLU A 116 -6.29 -18.21 -0.87
C GLU A 116 -7.13 -17.86 -2.12
N GLU A 117 -7.54 -16.60 -2.27
CA GLU A 117 -8.23 -16.15 -3.49
C GLU A 117 -7.36 -16.28 -4.74
N ARG A 118 -6.06 -15.98 -4.65
CA ARG A 118 -5.11 -16.19 -5.74
C ARG A 118 -4.98 -17.68 -6.07
N SER A 119 -4.81 -18.53 -5.07
CA SER A 119 -4.74 -19.99 -5.22
C SER A 119 -5.99 -20.55 -5.91
N ARG A 120 -7.19 -20.07 -5.51
CA ARG A 120 -8.46 -20.42 -6.14
C ARG A 120 -8.51 -19.99 -7.61
N ARG A 121 -8.06 -18.77 -7.93
CA ARG A 121 -7.98 -18.28 -9.31
C ARG A 121 -7.01 -19.10 -10.16
N ASP A 122 -5.85 -19.44 -9.62
CA ASP A 122 -4.85 -20.26 -10.31
C ASP A 122 -5.38 -21.69 -10.56
N GLY A 123 -6.14 -22.25 -9.61
CA GLY A 123 -6.84 -23.52 -9.78
C GLY A 123 -7.89 -23.49 -10.90
N VAL A 124 -8.69 -22.43 -10.97
CA VAL A 124 -9.65 -22.24 -12.07
C VAL A 124 -8.93 -22.08 -13.41
N ALA A 125 -7.86 -21.28 -13.46
CA ALA A 125 -7.06 -21.09 -14.67
C ALA A 125 -6.47 -22.41 -15.18
N SER A 126 -5.94 -23.25 -14.28
CA SER A 126 -5.45 -24.59 -14.61
C SER A 126 -6.55 -25.47 -15.19
N GLY A 127 -7.75 -25.48 -14.57
CA GLY A 127 -8.87 -26.27 -15.07
C GLY A 127 -9.35 -25.82 -16.46
N ILE A 128 -9.38 -24.52 -16.73
CA ILE A 128 -9.69 -23.96 -18.05
C ILE A 128 -8.63 -24.40 -19.07
N LEU A 129 -7.35 -24.30 -18.72
CA LEU A 129 -6.23 -24.70 -19.58
C LEU A 129 -6.31 -26.18 -19.97
N ASP A 130 -6.63 -27.07 -19.03
CA ASP A 130 -6.80 -28.51 -19.30
C ASP A 130 -8.00 -28.77 -20.23
N SER A 131 -9.12 -28.07 -20.02
CA SER A 131 -10.28 -28.12 -20.92
C SER A 131 -9.91 -27.67 -22.33
N MET A 132 -9.16 -26.58 -22.45
CA MET A 132 -8.67 -26.05 -23.71
C MET A 132 -7.75 -27.03 -24.44
N ARG A 133 -6.78 -27.64 -23.74
CA ARG A 133 -5.94 -28.70 -24.31
C ARG A 133 -6.76 -29.90 -24.79
N SER A 134 -7.82 -30.26 -24.07
CA SER A 134 -8.76 -31.30 -24.49
C SER A 134 -9.48 -30.93 -25.80
N VAL A 135 -9.98 -29.69 -25.91
CA VAL A 135 -10.61 -29.16 -27.13
C VAL A 135 -9.62 -29.13 -28.29
N ARG A 136 -8.39 -28.68 -28.08
CA ARG A 136 -7.30 -28.74 -29.08
C ARG A 136 -7.11 -30.17 -29.58
N GLY A 137 -7.03 -31.13 -28.67
CA GLY A 137 -6.95 -32.55 -29.00
C GLY A 137 -8.17 -33.07 -29.78
N CYS A 138 -9.38 -32.60 -29.47
CA CYS A 138 -10.58 -32.91 -30.25
C CYS A 138 -10.47 -32.40 -31.69
N PHE A 139 -10.05 -31.14 -31.89
CA PHE A 139 -9.86 -30.60 -33.23
C PHE A 139 -8.76 -31.33 -34.00
N GLY A 140 -7.65 -31.69 -33.35
CA GLY A 140 -6.61 -32.52 -33.97
C GLY A 140 -7.16 -33.87 -34.47
N ARG A 141 -7.95 -34.57 -33.64
CA ARG A 141 -8.60 -35.83 -34.04
C ARG A 141 -9.60 -35.67 -35.18
N ILE A 142 -10.37 -34.58 -35.20
CA ILE A 142 -11.32 -34.28 -36.29
C ILE A 142 -10.57 -33.97 -37.57
N GLY A 143 -9.54 -33.12 -37.50
CA GLY A 143 -8.67 -32.77 -38.62
C GLY A 143 -8.05 -34.00 -39.28
N GLY A 144 -7.46 -34.90 -38.47
CA GLY A 144 -6.86 -36.15 -38.98
C GLY A 144 -7.85 -37.16 -39.56
N ARG A 145 -9.15 -37.06 -39.28
CA ARG A 145 -10.18 -37.89 -39.94
C ARG A 145 -10.62 -37.33 -41.29
N ILE A 146 -10.52 -36.02 -41.47
CA ILE A 146 -10.94 -35.31 -42.68
C ILE A 146 -9.81 -35.27 -43.71
N SER A 147 -8.56 -35.24 -43.26
CA SER A 147 -7.37 -35.06 -44.09
C SER A 147 -6.26 -36.01 -43.59
N ASP A 148 -5.62 -36.71 -44.51
CA ASP A 148 -4.49 -37.62 -44.25
C ASP A 148 -3.19 -36.86 -43.93
N GLU A 149 -3.20 -35.53 -44.06
CA GLU A 149 -2.11 -34.64 -43.69
C GLU A 149 -2.28 -34.19 -42.24
N ASN A 150 -1.34 -34.61 -41.38
CA ASN A 150 -1.24 -34.14 -40.00
C ASN A 150 -1.19 -32.60 -39.98
N LEU A 151 -2.11 -31.98 -39.25
CA LEU A 151 -2.00 -30.56 -38.93
C LEU A 151 -0.70 -30.39 -38.13
N GLU A 152 0.26 -29.64 -38.69
CA GLU A 152 1.56 -29.45 -38.05
C GLU A 152 1.35 -29.01 -36.60
N GLU A 153 1.78 -29.87 -35.67
CA GLU A 153 1.84 -29.54 -34.26
C GLU A 153 2.96 -28.52 -34.11
N ASP A 154 2.58 -27.23 -34.06
CA ASP A 154 3.47 -26.20 -33.54
C ASP A 154 3.78 -26.59 -32.10
N ASP A 155 4.96 -27.18 -31.94
CA ASP A 155 5.50 -27.71 -30.71
C ASP A 155 5.86 -26.48 -29.87
N GLY A 156 4.84 -25.99 -29.14
CA GLY A 156 4.86 -24.73 -28.46
C GLY A 156 6.15 -24.55 -27.70
N GLU A 157 6.90 -23.50 -28.07
CA GLU A 157 8.02 -23.01 -27.29
C GLU A 157 7.58 -22.98 -25.83
N LYS A 158 8.27 -23.76 -25.00
CA LYS A 158 8.17 -23.69 -23.54
C LYS A 158 8.71 -22.34 -23.10
N SER A 159 7.97 -21.27 -23.40
CA SER A 159 8.24 -19.95 -22.88
C SER A 159 8.02 -20.01 -21.37
N ASN A 160 9.03 -19.61 -20.61
CA ASN A 160 9.01 -19.43 -19.16
C ASN A 160 8.02 -18.31 -18.81
N LEU A 161 6.72 -18.59 -18.94
CA LEU A 161 5.65 -17.68 -18.61
C LEU A 161 5.21 -17.95 -17.18
N GLU A 162 5.38 -16.94 -16.34
CA GLU A 162 5.02 -17.00 -14.92
C GLU A 162 3.52 -16.68 -14.70
N ASP A 163 2.89 -16.01 -15.67
CA ASP A 163 1.48 -15.59 -15.61
C ASP A 163 0.53 -16.59 -16.28
N ALA A 164 -0.33 -17.22 -15.47
CA ALA A 164 -1.32 -18.20 -15.91
C ALA A 164 -2.26 -17.69 -17.03
N TRP A 165 -2.62 -16.41 -16.99
CA TRP A 165 -3.48 -15.78 -18.00
C TRP A 165 -2.82 -15.64 -19.38
N GLU A 166 -1.51 -15.42 -19.41
CA GLU A 166 -0.78 -15.31 -20.66
C GLU A 166 -0.66 -16.70 -21.33
N VAL A 167 -0.48 -17.76 -20.53
CA VAL A 167 -0.49 -19.15 -21.02
C VAL A 167 -1.86 -19.52 -21.59
N LEU A 168 -2.95 -19.20 -20.87
CA LEU A 168 -4.34 -19.38 -21.32
C LEU A 168 -4.61 -18.66 -22.65
N SER A 169 -4.15 -17.41 -22.77
CA SER A 169 -4.35 -16.61 -23.98
C SER A 169 -3.64 -17.22 -25.19
N LYS A 170 -2.42 -17.75 -25.02
CA LYS A 170 -1.68 -18.44 -26.08
C LYS A 170 -2.39 -19.73 -26.52
N GLU A 171 -2.83 -20.57 -25.57
CA GLU A 171 -3.55 -21.79 -25.89
C GLU A 171 -4.88 -21.50 -26.60
N SER A 172 -5.60 -20.44 -26.20
CA SER A 172 -6.85 -20.02 -26.85
C SER A 172 -6.63 -19.69 -28.31
N ARG A 173 -5.56 -18.93 -28.59
CA ARG A 173 -5.18 -18.56 -29.95
C ARG A 173 -4.86 -19.79 -30.81
N LEU A 174 -4.12 -20.76 -30.27
CA LEU A 174 -3.81 -22.01 -30.97
C LEU A 174 -5.08 -22.81 -31.28
N ILE A 175 -6.01 -22.91 -30.34
CA ILE A 175 -7.30 -23.58 -30.56
C ILE A 175 -8.09 -22.90 -31.67
N CYS A 176 -8.17 -21.56 -31.68
CA CYS A 176 -8.84 -20.83 -32.75
C CYS A 176 -8.19 -21.07 -34.11
N GLN A 177 -6.86 -21.06 -34.18
CA GLN A 177 -6.12 -21.31 -35.43
C GLN A 177 -6.39 -22.71 -35.98
N ILE A 178 -6.28 -23.74 -35.12
CA ILE A 178 -6.56 -25.13 -35.49
C ILE A 178 -8.05 -25.29 -35.86
N GLY A 179 -8.95 -24.66 -35.12
CA GLY A 179 -10.39 -24.67 -35.40
C GLY A 179 -10.72 -24.15 -36.80
N VAL A 180 -10.15 -23.01 -37.19
CA VAL A 180 -10.31 -22.42 -38.54
C VAL A 180 -9.73 -23.36 -39.61
N ALA A 181 -8.56 -23.96 -39.36
CA ALA A 181 -7.97 -24.91 -40.29
C ALA A 181 -8.87 -26.15 -40.49
N VAL A 182 -9.39 -26.72 -39.40
CA VAL A 182 -10.31 -27.87 -39.45
C VAL A 182 -11.62 -27.51 -40.16
N GLU A 183 -12.20 -26.35 -39.88
CA GLU A 183 -13.42 -25.87 -40.56
C GLU A 183 -13.20 -25.75 -42.07
N SER A 184 -12.10 -25.10 -42.49
CA SER A 184 -11.79 -24.95 -43.91
C SER A 184 -11.68 -26.31 -44.62
N LYS A 185 -10.93 -27.26 -44.04
CA LYS A 185 -10.78 -28.62 -44.57
C LYS A 185 -12.12 -29.38 -44.59
N PHE A 186 -12.95 -29.23 -43.56
CA PHE A 186 -14.27 -29.84 -43.50
C PHE A 186 -15.18 -29.33 -44.62
N THR A 187 -15.18 -28.02 -44.89
CA THR A 187 -16.00 -27.46 -45.99
C THR A 187 -15.56 -27.96 -47.36
N GLU A 188 -14.27 -28.23 -47.56
CA GLU A 188 -13.74 -28.81 -48.79
C GLU A 188 -14.16 -30.29 -48.93
N TYR A 189 -13.99 -31.08 -47.86
CA TYR A 189 -14.42 -32.47 -47.81
C TYR A 189 -15.93 -32.60 -48.09
N ASP A 190 -16.76 -31.76 -47.48
CA ASP A 190 -18.22 -31.80 -47.68
C ASP A 190 -18.61 -31.40 -49.12
N LYS A 191 -17.90 -30.44 -49.74
CA LYS A 191 -18.08 -30.13 -51.17
C LYS A 191 -17.70 -31.32 -52.06
N MET A 192 -16.61 -32.02 -51.76
CA MET A 192 -16.20 -33.22 -52.49
C MET A 192 -17.25 -34.33 -52.36
N ARG A 193 -17.69 -34.64 -51.14
CA ARG A 193 -18.75 -35.63 -50.89
C ARG A 193 -20.06 -35.30 -51.59
N ARG A 194 -20.48 -34.03 -51.61
CA ARG A 194 -21.68 -33.61 -52.33
C ARG A 194 -21.55 -33.77 -53.84
N LYS A 195 -20.35 -33.59 -54.42
CA LYS A 195 -20.10 -33.88 -55.84
C LYS A 195 -20.17 -35.37 -56.13
N GLU A 196 -19.47 -36.19 -55.33
CA GLU A 196 -19.52 -37.66 -55.46
C GLU A 196 -20.96 -38.19 -55.38
N HIS A 197 -21.76 -37.69 -54.43
CA HIS A 197 -23.16 -38.09 -54.31
C HIS A 197 -23.97 -37.74 -55.56
N LYS A 198 -23.82 -36.53 -56.11
CA LYS A 198 -24.50 -36.12 -57.34
C LYS A 198 -24.08 -36.95 -58.54
N GLU A 199 -22.80 -37.29 -58.65
CA GLU A 199 -22.29 -38.16 -59.72
C GLU A 199 -22.87 -39.58 -59.62
N LEU A 200 -22.93 -40.14 -58.41
CA LEU A 200 -23.56 -41.44 -58.16
C LEU A 200 -25.07 -41.40 -58.44
N GLU A 201 -25.76 -40.33 -58.05
CA GLU A 201 -27.19 -40.14 -58.31
C GLU A 201 -27.47 -40.05 -59.82
N ASN A 202 -26.68 -39.26 -60.55
CA ASN A 202 -26.75 -39.18 -62.01
C ASN A 202 -26.48 -40.54 -62.67
N SER A 203 -25.49 -41.29 -62.16
CA SER A 203 -25.17 -42.64 -62.63
C SER A 203 -26.33 -43.61 -62.40
N ILE A 204 -26.97 -43.57 -61.23
CA ILE A 204 -28.15 -44.37 -60.92
C ILE A 204 -29.29 -44.01 -61.88
N VAL A 205 -29.59 -42.72 -62.09
CA VAL A 205 -30.63 -42.29 -63.03
C VAL A 205 -30.35 -42.82 -64.44
N SER A 206 -29.13 -42.65 -64.96
CA SER A 206 -28.70 -43.19 -66.27
C SER A 206 -28.91 -44.70 -66.35
N LEU A 207 -28.48 -45.45 -65.31
CA LEU A 207 -28.65 -46.90 -65.26
C LEU A 207 -30.13 -47.32 -65.17
N THR A 208 -30.99 -46.52 -64.54
CA THR A 208 -32.44 -46.80 -64.50
C THR A 208 -33.11 -46.53 -65.85
N GLU A 209 -32.68 -45.51 -66.58
CA GLU A 209 -33.13 -45.21 -67.93
C GLU A 209 -32.69 -46.31 -68.91
N GLU A 210 -31.42 -46.70 -68.87
CA GLU A 210 -30.90 -47.82 -69.68
C GLU A 210 -31.64 -49.14 -69.38
N ASN A 211 -31.93 -49.45 -68.11
CA ASN A 211 -32.73 -50.63 -67.75
C ASN A 211 -34.17 -50.53 -68.27
N ARG A 212 -34.76 -49.33 -68.29
CA ARG A 212 -36.09 -49.10 -68.86
C ARG A 212 -36.07 -49.32 -70.38
N ASP A 213 -35.04 -48.86 -71.05
CA ASP A 213 -34.84 -49.03 -72.50
C ASP A 213 -34.63 -50.50 -72.86
N ILE A 214 -33.76 -51.22 -72.14
CA ILE A 214 -33.57 -52.67 -72.28
C ILE A 214 -34.90 -53.41 -72.04
N SER A 215 -35.65 -53.04 -70.99
CA SER A 215 -36.96 -53.63 -70.71
C SER A 215 -37.98 -53.37 -71.82
N SER A 216 -37.91 -52.22 -72.49
CA SER A 216 -38.75 -51.90 -73.65
C SER A 216 -38.37 -52.74 -74.87
N LEU A 217 -37.06 -52.86 -75.16
CA LEU A 217 -36.51 -53.66 -76.26
C LEU A 217 -36.86 -55.13 -76.09
N LEU A 218 -36.72 -55.68 -74.88
CA LEU A 218 -37.13 -57.05 -74.57
C LEU A 218 -38.62 -57.27 -74.81
N ARG A 219 -39.48 -56.30 -74.47
CA ARG A 219 -40.92 -56.37 -74.71
C ARG A 219 -41.23 -56.40 -76.22
N VAL A 220 -40.57 -55.53 -76.99
CA VAL A 220 -40.70 -55.50 -78.46
C VAL A 220 -40.22 -56.83 -79.06
N ALA A 221 -39.04 -57.31 -78.66
CA ALA A 221 -38.50 -58.58 -79.13
C ALA A 221 -39.40 -59.78 -78.79
N LEU A 222 -40.03 -59.80 -77.61
CA LEU A 222 -41.00 -60.83 -77.22
C LEU A 222 -42.26 -60.77 -78.10
N VAL A 223 -42.83 -59.58 -78.33
CA VAL A 223 -44.00 -59.41 -79.21
C VAL A 223 -43.67 -59.84 -80.64
N GLU A 224 -42.50 -59.49 -81.15
CA GLU A 224 -42.05 -59.90 -82.49
C GLU A 224 -41.79 -61.40 -82.59
N LYS A 225 -41.19 -62.00 -81.56
CA LYS A 225 -41.03 -63.45 -81.44
C LYS A 225 -42.40 -64.14 -81.49
N GLU A 226 -43.37 -63.70 -80.69
CA GLU A 226 -44.73 -64.26 -80.70
C GLU A 226 -45.40 -64.11 -82.07
N ALA A 227 -45.23 -62.96 -82.73
CA ALA A 227 -45.76 -62.73 -84.08
C ALA A 227 -45.12 -63.65 -85.12
N ALA A 228 -43.81 -63.87 -85.03
CA ALA A 228 -43.07 -64.79 -85.88
C ALA A 228 -43.48 -66.25 -85.60
N GLU A 229 -43.63 -66.67 -84.35
CA GLU A 229 -44.10 -68.00 -83.96
C GLU A 229 -45.54 -68.26 -84.41
N LYS A 230 -46.45 -67.28 -84.28
CA LYS A 230 -47.82 -67.33 -84.83
C LYS A 230 -47.83 -67.43 -86.36
N SER A 231 -46.86 -66.82 -87.03
CA SER A 231 -46.71 -66.91 -88.49
C SER A 231 -46.12 -68.24 -88.93
N LEU A 232 -45.16 -68.78 -88.16
CA LEU A 232 -44.53 -70.08 -88.39
C LEU A 232 -45.49 -71.25 -88.11
N SER A 233 -46.33 -71.15 -87.07
CA SER A 233 -47.34 -72.15 -86.76
C SER A 233 -48.40 -72.29 -87.85
N LYS A 234 -48.76 -71.19 -88.54
CA LYS A 234 -49.60 -71.21 -89.75
C LYS A 234 -48.94 -71.95 -90.93
N LEU A 235 -47.61 -71.90 -91.03
CA LEU A 235 -46.82 -72.59 -92.06
C LEU A 235 -46.58 -74.08 -91.74
N LYS A 236 -46.81 -74.54 -90.50
CA LYS A 236 -46.59 -75.93 -90.09
C LYS A 236 -47.49 -76.93 -90.82
N GLY A 237 -48.59 -76.48 -91.46
CA GLY A 237 -49.54 -77.32 -92.20
C GLY A 237 -49.39 -77.37 -93.73
N SER A 238 -48.48 -76.62 -94.35
CA SER A 238 -48.36 -76.57 -95.83
C SER A 238 -47.00 -77.07 -96.35
N GLY A 239 -47.02 -77.69 -97.53
CA GLY A 239 -45.92 -78.46 -98.15
C GLY A 239 -44.64 -77.66 -98.43
N GLY A 240 -43.52 -78.41 -98.54
CA GLY A 240 -42.14 -77.95 -98.33
C GLY A 240 -41.57 -76.84 -99.23
N GLU A 241 -42.13 -76.54 -100.40
CA GLU A 241 -41.55 -75.56 -101.33
C GLU A 241 -42.07 -74.12 -101.15
N GLN A 242 -43.36 -73.92 -100.82
CA GLN A 242 -43.88 -72.58 -100.48
C GLN A 242 -43.39 -72.09 -99.11
N LYS A 243 -42.87 -73.00 -98.29
CA LYS A 243 -42.35 -72.74 -96.94
C LYS A 243 -41.09 -71.90 -96.95
N LEU A 244 -40.18 -72.16 -97.90
CA LEU A 244 -38.87 -71.50 -97.94
C LEU A 244 -38.98 -70.03 -98.36
N GLY A 245 -39.82 -69.72 -99.34
CA GLY A 245 -40.06 -68.33 -99.79
C GLY A 245 -40.79 -67.48 -98.76
N ALA A 246 -41.74 -68.05 -98.02
CA ALA A 246 -42.45 -67.34 -96.96
C ALA A 246 -41.57 -67.11 -95.71
N ILE A 247 -40.70 -68.06 -95.36
CA ILE A 247 -39.71 -67.88 -94.28
C ILE A 247 -38.72 -66.76 -94.63
N LEU A 248 -38.26 -66.69 -95.90
CA LEU A 248 -37.38 -65.62 -96.37
C LEU A 248 -38.07 -64.24 -96.33
N GLN A 249 -39.34 -64.13 -96.72
CA GLN A 249 -40.08 -62.86 -96.62
C GLN A 249 -40.36 -62.43 -95.17
N ILE A 250 -40.57 -63.38 -94.25
CA ILE A 250 -40.73 -63.08 -92.83
C ILE A 250 -39.38 -62.59 -92.26
N ALA A 251 -38.26 -63.21 -92.63
CA ALA A 251 -36.93 -62.77 -92.25
C ALA A 251 -36.60 -61.38 -92.82
N GLU A 252 -36.97 -61.11 -94.07
CA GLU A 252 -36.75 -59.83 -94.75
C GLU A 252 -37.58 -58.68 -94.13
N ARG A 253 -38.86 -58.92 -93.81
CA ARG A 253 -39.69 -57.93 -93.09
C ARG A 253 -39.28 -57.74 -91.64
N GLY A 254 -38.79 -58.79 -90.98
CA GLY A 254 -38.19 -58.71 -89.66
C GLY A 254 -36.98 -57.76 -89.69
N LEU A 255 -36.03 -58.00 -90.60
CA LEU A 255 -34.82 -57.18 -90.76
C LEU A 255 -35.11 -55.70 -91.05
N GLN A 256 -36.13 -55.40 -91.86
CA GLN A 256 -36.54 -54.04 -92.18
C GLN A 256 -37.15 -53.28 -90.98
N ARG A 257 -37.83 -53.96 -90.04
CA ARG A 257 -38.45 -53.31 -88.87
C ARG A 257 -37.47 -53.09 -87.71
N VAL A 258 -36.41 -53.89 -87.61
CA VAL A 258 -35.31 -53.67 -86.64
C VAL A 258 -34.25 -52.64 -87.10
N GLY A 259 -34.51 -51.92 -88.20
CA GLY A 259 -33.72 -50.74 -88.59
C GLY A 259 -32.51 -50.98 -89.50
N PHE A 260 -32.34 -52.17 -90.08
CA PHE A 260 -31.33 -52.40 -91.13
C PHE A 260 -31.94 -52.16 -92.53
N GLY A 261 -32.08 -50.89 -92.92
CA GLY A 261 -32.59 -50.48 -94.24
C GLY A 261 -31.53 -49.78 -95.09
N PHE A 262 -31.15 -50.38 -96.23
CA PHE A 262 -30.45 -49.67 -97.31
C PHE A 262 -31.42 -48.76 -98.06
N ILE A 263 -30.98 -47.51 -98.29
CA ILE A 263 -31.75 -46.33 -98.71
C ILE A 263 -31.95 -46.28 -100.23
N ARG A 264 -33.22 -46.18 -100.68
CA ARG A 264 -33.71 -45.48 -101.91
C ARG A 264 -35.24 -45.63 -101.92
N GLY A 265 -36.12 -44.64 -102.04
CA GLY A 265 -36.04 -43.24 -102.40
C GLY A 265 -37.32 -42.89 -103.17
N VAL A 266 -38.20 -42.12 -102.52
CA VAL A 266 -39.09 -41.05 -103.06
C VAL A 266 -40.45 -41.37 -103.74
N ILE A 267 -41.45 -40.55 -103.35
CA ILE A 267 -42.61 -39.97 -104.06
C ILE A 267 -44.02 -40.57 -103.84
N ALA A 268 -44.79 -39.81 -103.04
CA ALA A 268 -46.19 -39.34 -103.18
C ALA A 268 -47.38 -40.30 -103.39
N GLY A 269 -48.50 -39.94 -102.75
CA GLY A 269 -49.86 -40.27 -103.21
C GLY A 269 -50.87 -40.48 -102.08
N GLU A 270 -51.81 -39.55 -101.93
CA GLU A 270 -52.94 -39.53 -101.00
C GLU A 270 -53.91 -40.73 -101.14
N SER A 271 -54.56 -41.14 -100.04
CA SER A 271 -56.02 -41.07 -99.81
C SER A 271 -56.52 -42.04 -98.70
N GLN A 272 -57.37 -41.51 -97.80
CA GLN A 272 -58.47 -42.21 -97.09
C GLN A 272 -59.40 -42.92 -98.12
N PRO A 273 -60.45 -43.71 -97.78
CA PRO A 273 -60.90 -44.29 -96.51
C PRO A 273 -61.46 -45.75 -96.66
N ASP A 274 -62.13 -46.21 -95.59
CA ASP A 274 -63.34 -47.06 -95.57
C ASP A 274 -63.32 -48.60 -95.54
N GLN A 275 -64.38 -49.09 -94.86
CA GLN A 275 -64.90 -50.44 -94.63
C GLN A 275 -64.92 -51.36 -95.87
N PRO A 276 -65.18 -52.69 -95.72
CA PRO A 276 -66.56 -53.23 -95.90
C PRO A 276 -66.88 -54.45 -94.98
N SER A 277 -68.15 -54.72 -94.60
CA SER A 277 -69.25 -55.43 -95.33
C SER A 277 -68.92 -56.91 -95.65
N SER A 278 -69.78 -57.92 -95.62
CA SER A 278 -71.25 -58.13 -95.67
C SER A 278 -71.50 -59.60 -95.21
N SER A 279 -72.69 -60.14 -94.93
CA SER A 279 -73.86 -60.25 -95.81
C SER A 279 -75.06 -60.88 -95.09
N SER A 280 -76.26 -60.34 -95.36
CA SER A 280 -77.59 -60.97 -95.61
C SER A 280 -78.02 -62.20 -94.79
N VAL A 281 -79.27 -62.33 -94.33
CA VAL A 281 -80.53 -62.34 -95.11
C VAL A 281 -81.73 -61.92 -94.24
N SER A 282 -82.69 -61.28 -94.91
CA SER A 282 -84.06 -60.90 -94.56
C SER A 282 -84.95 -61.95 -93.86
N ALA A 283 -85.88 -61.51 -93.00
CA ALA A 283 -87.33 -61.67 -93.19
C ALA A 283 -88.13 -60.98 -92.07
N THR A 284 -89.29 -60.47 -92.46
CA THR A 284 -90.35 -59.76 -91.73
C THR A 284 -91.03 -60.57 -90.62
N SER A 285 -91.53 -59.92 -89.57
CA SER A 285 -92.96 -59.85 -89.18
C SER A 285 -93.16 -59.70 -87.66
N ASP A 286 -94.05 -58.77 -87.31
CA ASP A 286 -94.96 -58.72 -86.16
C ASP A 286 -94.45 -58.80 -84.72
N GLY A 287 -94.47 -57.63 -84.08
CA GLY A 287 -95.37 -57.36 -82.95
C GLY A 287 -95.10 -58.10 -81.64
N SER A 288 -94.27 -57.52 -80.77
CA SER A 288 -94.41 -57.61 -79.31
C SER A 288 -93.39 -56.69 -78.60
N GLU A 289 -93.46 -55.39 -78.90
CA GLU A 289 -92.76 -54.32 -78.17
C GLU A 289 -93.50 -54.06 -76.84
N CYS A 290 -92.78 -54.01 -75.69
CA CYS A 290 -93.01 -53.13 -74.52
C CYS A 290 -92.39 -53.64 -73.19
N GLU A 291 -91.99 -54.90 -73.03
CA GLU A 291 -91.51 -55.40 -71.72
C GLU A 291 -89.97 -55.44 -71.59
N GLU A 292 -89.21 -55.77 -72.63
CA GLU A 292 -87.77 -56.02 -72.54
C GLU A 292 -86.90 -54.73 -72.55
N GLU A 293 -87.35 -53.68 -73.24
CA GLU A 293 -86.73 -52.34 -73.22
C GLU A 293 -86.94 -51.62 -71.89
N VAL A 294 -88.09 -51.85 -71.24
CA VAL A 294 -88.41 -51.30 -69.92
C VAL A 294 -87.51 -51.94 -68.85
N ILE A 295 -87.21 -53.24 -68.96
CA ILE A 295 -86.28 -53.95 -68.07
C ILE A 295 -84.83 -53.47 -68.29
N SER A 296 -84.42 -53.24 -69.55
CA SER A 296 -83.10 -52.67 -69.87
C SER A 296 -82.95 -51.24 -69.34
N LEU A 297 -83.94 -50.37 -69.57
CA LEU A 297 -83.95 -48.99 -69.06
C LEU A 297 -83.94 -48.97 -67.52
N ALA A 298 -84.77 -49.79 -66.87
CA ALA A 298 -84.79 -49.93 -65.42
C ALA A 298 -83.41 -50.34 -64.87
N SER A 299 -82.74 -51.30 -65.51
CA SER A 299 -81.39 -51.74 -65.11
C SER A 299 -80.33 -50.62 -65.25
N THR A 300 -80.44 -49.77 -66.29
CA THR A 300 -79.56 -48.61 -66.46
C THR A 300 -79.81 -47.53 -65.42
N VAL A 301 -81.08 -47.24 -65.10
CA VAL A 301 -81.47 -46.29 -64.05
C VAL A 301 -81.02 -46.80 -62.68
N GLU A 302 -81.21 -48.08 -62.38
CA GLU A 302 -80.73 -48.70 -61.14
C GLU A 302 -79.22 -48.63 -60.99
N ARG A 303 -78.47 -48.84 -62.08
CA ARG A 303 -77.02 -48.67 -62.11
C ARG A 303 -76.63 -47.22 -61.82
N ILE A 304 -77.23 -46.26 -62.53
CA ILE A 304 -76.98 -44.82 -62.30
C ILE A 304 -77.34 -44.43 -60.86
N MET A 305 -78.44 -44.92 -60.31
CA MET A 305 -78.83 -44.66 -58.91
C MET A 305 -77.85 -45.27 -57.91
N ARG A 306 -77.32 -46.47 -58.18
CA ARG A 306 -76.26 -47.06 -57.35
C ARG A 306 -74.97 -46.26 -57.43
N ASP A 307 -74.56 -45.86 -58.63
CA ASP A 307 -73.36 -45.07 -58.87
C ASP A 307 -73.46 -43.70 -58.16
N LEU A 308 -74.61 -43.01 -58.29
CA LEU A 308 -74.89 -41.76 -57.58
C LEU A 308 -74.92 -41.93 -56.06
N ARG A 309 -75.46 -43.04 -55.53
CA ARG A 309 -75.43 -43.34 -54.09
C ARG A 309 -74.01 -43.54 -53.59
N LEU A 310 -73.18 -44.26 -54.34
CA LEU A 310 -71.77 -44.44 -54.01
C LEU A 310 -71.04 -43.09 -54.02
N GLU A 311 -71.26 -42.26 -55.04
CA GLU A 311 -70.68 -40.92 -55.14
C GLU A 311 -71.12 -40.01 -53.99
N ILE A 312 -72.40 -40.01 -53.62
CA ILE A 312 -72.89 -39.27 -52.45
C ILE A 312 -72.19 -39.73 -51.16
N THR A 313 -72.00 -41.04 -50.96
CA THR A 313 -71.28 -41.55 -49.78
C THR A 313 -69.80 -41.21 -49.80
N HIS A 314 -69.17 -41.20 -50.99
CA HIS A 314 -67.78 -40.80 -51.18
C HIS A 314 -67.59 -39.32 -50.87
N LEU A 315 -68.41 -38.43 -51.45
CA LEU A 315 -68.36 -36.99 -51.20
C LEU A 315 -68.62 -36.63 -49.73
N ARG A 316 -69.53 -37.34 -49.05
CA ARG A 316 -69.73 -37.15 -47.61
C ARG A 316 -68.50 -37.53 -46.79
N ARG A 317 -67.83 -38.62 -47.14
CA ARG A 317 -66.58 -39.02 -46.47
C ARG A 317 -65.47 -38.01 -46.72
N ALA A 318 -65.27 -37.58 -47.96
CA ALA A 318 -64.28 -36.56 -48.31
C ALA A 318 -64.55 -35.22 -47.63
N LEU A 319 -65.81 -34.83 -47.47
CA LEU A 319 -66.20 -33.63 -46.71
C LEU A 319 -65.85 -33.77 -45.22
N GLU A 320 -66.11 -34.93 -44.63
CA GLU A 320 -65.80 -35.18 -43.22
C GLU A 320 -64.29 -35.25 -42.97
N GLU A 321 -63.53 -35.89 -43.87
CA GLU A 321 -62.07 -35.87 -43.88
C GLU A 321 -61.54 -34.43 -43.95
N SER A 322 -62.01 -33.61 -44.90
CA SER A 322 -61.64 -32.20 -45.01
C SER A 322 -61.99 -31.36 -43.76
N ARG A 323 -63.11 -31.64 -43.10
CA ARG A 323 -63.48 -30.99 -41.83
C ARG A 323 -62.52 -31.36 -40.71
N SER A 324 -62.24 -32.65 -40.54
CA SER A 324 -61.27 -33.13 -39.54
C SER A 324 -59.86 -32.59 -39.77
N GLU A 325 -59.41 -32.49 -41.03
CA GLU A 325 -58.16 -31.85 -41.40
C GLU A 325 -58.17 -30.35 -41.04
N SER A 326 -59.28 -29.65 -41.31
CA SER A 326 -59.42 -28.24 -40.95
C SER A 326 -59.42 -28.02 -39.43
N GLU A 327 -60.08 -28.88 -38.65
CA GLU A 327 -60.05 -28.85 -37.18
C GLU A 327 -58.65 -29.14 -36.65
N HIS A 328 -57.94 -30.09 -37.26
CA HIS A 328 -56.55 -30.39 -36.89
C HIS A 328 -55.63 -29.19 -37.16
N LEU A 329 -55.71 -28.60 -38.35
CA LEU A 329 -54.95 -27.38 -38.68
C LEU A 329 -55.29 -26.23 -37.74
N ARG A 330 -56.56 -26.05 -37.39
CA ARG A 330 -56.97 -25.05 -36.40
C ARG A 330 -56.33 -25.30 -35.05
N SER A 331 -56.31 -26.54 -34.56
CA SER A 331 -55.64 -26.88 -33.30
C SER A 331 -54.12 -26.65 -33.32
N LEU A 332 -53.48 -26.77 -34.50
CA LEU A 332 -52.06 -26.45 -34.66
C LEU A 332 -51.81 -24.94 -34.65
N VAL A 333 -52.71 -24.16 -35.28
CA VAL A 333 -52.67 -22.70 -35.26
C VAL A 333 -52.87 -22.18 -33.83
N ASP A 334 -53.87 -22.68 -33.10
CA ASP A 334 -54.14 -22.26 -31.71
C ASP A 334 -52.91 -22.54 -30.81
N LYS A 335 -52.27 -23.72 -30.96
CA LYS A 335 -51.02 -24.05 -30.25
C LYS A 335 -49.83 -23.18 -30.65
N GLN A 336 -49.78 -22.74 -31.91
CA GLN A 336 -48.74 -21.82 -32.36
C GLN A 336 -48.99 -20.43 -31.80
N GLU A 337 -50.24 -19.97 -31.76
CA GLU A 337 -50.64 -18.69 -31.17
C GLU A 337 -50.30 -18.63 -29.68
N GLU A 338 -50.64 -19.67 -28.91
CA GLU A 338 -50.27 -19.77 -27.48
C GLU A 338 -48.75 -19.64 -27.27
N LYS A 339 -47.95 -20.36 -28.06
CA LYS A 339 -46.48 -20.29 -27.98
C LYS A 339 -45.92 -18.91 -28.35
N ILE A 340 -46.55 -18.23 -29.31
CA ILE A 340 -46.15 -16.87 -29.69
C ILE A 340 -46.45 -15.92 -28.53
N ILE A 341 -47.63 -16.01 -27.91
CA ILE A 341 -48.00 -15.19 -26.75
C ILE A 341 -47.06 -15.44 -25.55
N GLU A 342 -46.75 -16.71 -25.25
CA GLU A 342 -45.77 -17.05 -24.21
C GLU A 342 -44.37 -16.48 -24.53
N GLY A 343 -43.94 -16.57 -25.79
CA GLY A 343 -42.69 -15.97 -26.26
C GLY A 343 -42.68 -14.45 -26.13
N GLU A 344 -43.76 -13.77 -26.47
CA GLU A 344 -43.91 -12.32 -26.33
C GLU A 344 -43.83 -11.86 -24.86
N LEU A 345 -44.47 -12.58 -23.94
CA LEU A 345 -44.38 -12.29 -22.51
C LEU A 345 -42.96 -12.49 -21.99
N TYR A 346 -42.29 -13.58 -22.39
CA TYR A 346 -40.91 -13.84 -21.98
C TYR A 346 -39.94 -12.77 -22.50
N ILE A 347 -40.15 -12.27 -23.72
CA ILE A 347 -39.35 -11.17 -24.28
C ILE A 347 -39.53 -9.89 -23.45
N LYS A 348 -40.78 -9.51 -23.13
CA LYS A 348 -41.05 -8.33 -22.29
C LYS A 348 -40.40 -8.44 -20.92
N ASP A 349 -40.50 -9.59 -20.28
CA ASP A 349 -39.85 -9.89 -19.01
C ASP A 349 -38.31 -9.75 -19.08
N LEU A 350 -37.70 -10.06 -20.23
CA LEU A 350 -36.26 -9.87 -20.44
C LEU A 350 -35.93 -8.39 -20.67
N GLU A 351 -36.73 -7.67 -21.44
CA GLU A 351 -36.57 -6.22 -21.66
C GLU A 351 -36.67 -5.43 -20.35
N GLU A 352 -37.63 -5.75 -19.48
CA GLU A 352 -37.76 -5.11 -18.16
C GLU A 352 -36.54 -5.38 -17.28
N ARG A 353 -36.01 -6.61 -17.28
CA ARG A 353 -34.77 -6.93 -16.56
C ARG A 353 -33.57 -6.20 -17.14
N GLU A 354 -33.48 -6.08 -18.46
CA GLU A 354 -32.41 -5.33 -19.12
C GLU A 354 -32.44 -3.85 -18.71
N ILE A 355 -33.63 -3.23 -18.68
CA ILE A 355 -33.80 -1.84 -18.25
C ILE A 355 -33.38 -1.66 -16.79
N LEU A 356 -33.80 -2.55 -15.89
CA LEU A 356 -33.43 -2.49 -14.47
C LEU A 356 -31.92 -2.68 -14.27
N LEU A 357 -31.32 -3.65 -14.97
CA LEU A 357 -29.89 -3.89 -14.91
C LEU A 357 -29.10 -2.70 -15.48
N ALA A 358 -29.54 -2.12 -16.59
CA ALA A 358 -28.92 -0.93 -17.17
C ALA A 358 -28.95 0.25 -16.19
N ALA A 359 -30.09 0.52 -15.54
CA ALA A 359 -30.19 1.56 -14.52
C ALA A 359 -29.26 1.28 -13.33
N SER A 360 -29.16 0.02 -12.87
CA SER A 360 -28.26 -0.33 -11.77
C SER A 360 -26.78 -0.18 -12.13
N VAL A 361 -26.41 -0.47 -13.39
CA VAL A 361 -25.04 -0.26 -13.88
C VAL A 361 -24.74 1.23 -13.96
N GLU A 362 -25.69 2.05 -14.42
CA GLU A 362 -25.53 3.51 -14.46
C GLU A 362 -25.31 4.09 -13.05
N GLU A 363 -26.10 3.66 -12.06
CA GLU A 363 -25.94 4.06 -10.65
C GLU A 363 -24.55 3.67 -10.11
N LEU A 364 -24.15 2.40 -10.26
CA LEU A 364 -22.83 1.94 -9.84
C LEU A 364 -21.69 2.70 -10.54
N THR A 365 -21.85 3.04 -11.82
CA THR A 365 -20.84 3.84 -12.53
C THR A 365 -20.76 5.28 -12.02
N ALA A 366 -21.85 5.85 -11.52
CA ALA A 366 -21.86 7.15 -10.87
C ALA A 366 -21.17 7.09 -9.51
N GLU A 367 -21.47 6.08 -8.69
CA GLU A 367 -20.81 5.85 -7.39
C GLU A 367 -19.29 5.63 -7.55
N ILE A 368 -18.87 4.86 -8.56
CA ILE A 368 -17.44 4.64 -8.86
C ILE A 368 -16.75 5.96 -9.22
N LYS A 369 -17.42 6.86 -9.96
CA LYS A 369 -16.86 8.18 -10.30
C LYS A 369 -16.72 9.05 -9.05
N GLU A 370 -17.75 9.12 -8.22
CA GLU A 370 -17.72 9.88 -6.97
C GLU A 370 -16.61 9.36 -6.04
N ALA A 371 -16.55 8.04 -5.82
CA ALA A 371 -15.48 7.41 -5.03
C ALA A 371 -14.08 7.67 -5.62
N GLY A 372 -13.96 7.70 -6.95
CA GLY A 372 -12.72 8.07 -7.64
C GLY A 372 -12.30 9.51 -7.39
N GLU A 373 -13.25 10.45 -7.40
CA GLU A 373 -13.01 11.86 -7.07
C GLU A 373 -12.66 12.05 -5.59
N GLU A 374 -13.31 11.32 -4.68
CA GLU A 374 -12.95 11.31 -3.26
C GLU A 374 -11.52 10.80 -3.06
N ALA A 375 -11.17 9.68 -3.70
CA ALA A 375 -9.83 9.11 -3.63
C ALA A 375 -8.76 10.07 -4.19
N ALA A 376 -9.09 10.83 -5.23
CA ALA A 376 -8.22 11.89 -5.75
C ALA A 376 -8.04 13.02 -4.73
N ARG A 377 -9.12 13.50 -4.09
CA ARG A 377 -9.06 14.51 -3.03
C ARG A 377 -8.20 14.06 -1.84
N TRP A 378 -8.38 12.83 -1.37
CA TRP A 378 -7.57 12.26 -0.27
C TRP A 378 -6.11 12.12 -0.66
N ARG A 379 -5.81 11.73 -1.91
CA ARG A 379 -4.44 11.66 -2.42
C ARG A 379 -3.77 13.04 -2.41
N GLU A 380 -4.43 14.07 -2.92
CA GLU A 380 -3.91 15.44 -2.93
C GLU A 380 -3.66 15.96 -1.51
N ALA A 381 -4.58 15.69 -0.57
CA ALA A 381 -4.39 16.05 0.84
C ALA A 381 -3.15 15.37 1.45
N CYS A 382 -2.98 14.06 1.22
CA CYS A 382 -1.80 13.33 1.68
C CYS A 382 -0.50 13.87 1.06
N GLU A 383 -0.51 14.25 -0.22
CA GLU A 383 0.65 14.85 -0.89
C GLU A 383 1.03 16.18 -0.25
N LEU A 384 0.05 17.05 0.03
CA LEU A 384 0.27 18.32 0.72
C LEU A 384 0.80 18.13 2.15
N GLU A 385 0.29 17.15 2.89
CA GLU A 385 0.81 16.82 4.24
C GLU A 385 2.26 16.33 4.18
N VAL A 386 2.60 15.51 3.18
CA VAL A 386 3.99 15.05 2.97
C VAL A 386 4.90 16.24 2.61
N GLU A 387 4.45 17.16 1.77
CA GLU A 387 5.20 18.37 1.44
C GLU A 387 5.39 19.28 2.65
N ALA A 388 4.35 19.49 3.45
CA ALA A 388 4.43 20.23 4.71
C ALA A 388 5.40 19.55 5.71
N GLY A 389 5.34 18.22 5.81
CA GLY A 389 6.26 17.43 6.64
C GLY A 389 7.72 17.57 6.19
N LYS A 390 7.98 17.51 4.87
CA LYS A 390 9.32 17.76 4.31
C LYS A 390 9.82 19.17 4.63
N ALA A 391 8.97 20.18 4.49
CA ALA A 391 9.33 21.56 4.81
C ALA A 391 9.68 21.72 6.30
N ALA A 392 8.88 21.13 7.20
CA ALA A 392 9.14 21.15 8.64
C ALA A 392 10.46 20.43 9.00
N ILE A 393 10.78 19.30 8.36
CA ILE A 393 12.06 18.61 8.57
C ILE A 393 13.22 19.53 8.16
N VAL A 394 13.14 20.19 7.00
CA VAL A 394 14.18 21.11 6.53
C VAL A 394 14.38 22.29 7.52
N GLU A 395 13.31 22.80 8.12
CA GLU A 395 13.41 23.83 9.17
C GLU A 395 14.09 23.31 10.44
N ARG A 396 13.71 22.13 10.91
CA ARG A 396 14.33 21.48 12.07
C ARG A 396 15.81 21.17 11.83
N GLU A 397 16.18 20.75 10.63
CA GLU A 397 17.59 20.53 10.26
C GLU A 397 18.41 21.82 10.32
N LYS A 398 17.83 22.96 9.90
CA LYS A 398 18.46 24.28 10.04
C LYS A 398 18.66 24.66 11.51
N GLU A 399 17.62 24.48 12.35
CA GLU A 399 17.71 24.73 13.80
C GLU A 399 18.80 23.88 14.45
N VAL A 400 18.84 22.57 14.14
CA VAL A 400 19.87 21.66 14.63
C VAL A 400 21.26 22.07 14.16
N ALA A 401 21.41 22.55 12.92
CA ALA A 401 22.69 23.05 12.43
C ALA A 401 23.16 24.31 13.19
N LEU A 402 22.24 25.24 13.47
CA LEU A 402 22.54 26.43 14.28
C LEU A 402 22.94 26.05 15.71
N LEU A 403 22.17 25.18 16.37
CA LEU A 403 22.47 24.72 17.73
C LEU A 403 23.81 23.98 17.81
N ARG A 404 24.15 23.15 16.81
CA ARG A 404 25.47 22.49 16.73
C ARG A 404 26.60 23.50 16.64
N GLU A 405 26.43 24.53 15.84
CA GLU A 405 27.43 25.57 15.68
C GLU A 405 27.56 26.44 16.95
N GLU A 406 26.47 26.76 17.63
CA GLU A 406 26.49 27.41 18.94
C GLU A 406 27.19 26.55 20.01
N LEU A 407 26.88 25.25 20.07
CA LEU A 407 27.54 24.30 20.94
C LEU A 407 29.06 24.23 20.65
N ARG A 408 29.44 24.26 19.37
CA ARG A 408 30.86 24.30 18.98
C ARG A 408 31.55 25.58 19.49
N ARG A 409 30.87 26.73 19.39
CA ARG A 409 31.39 28.01 19.91
C ARG A 409 31.54 27.99 21.43
N THR A 410 30.52 27.55 22.17
CA THR A 410 30.58 27.49 23.64
C THR A 410 31.65 26.51 24.11
N LYS A 411 31.79 25.35 23.45
CA LYS A 411 32.88 24.40 23.72
C LYS A 411 34.25 25.03 23.51
N SER A 412 34.46 25.73 22.39
CA SER A 412 35.73 26.42 22.15
C SER A 412 36.02 27.52 23.18
N ALA A 413 34.99 28.26 23.61
CA ALA A 413 35.12 29.26 24.66
C ALA A 413 35.49 28.62 26.00
N LEU A 414 34.85 27.50 26.35
CA LEU A 414 35.16 26.71 27.54
C LEU A 414 36.61 26.20 27.53
N ASP A 415 37.09 25.67 26.41
CA ASP A 415 38.48 25.21 26.28
C ASP A 415 39.49 26.36 26.48
N THR A 416 39.18 27.55 25.96
CA THR A 416 40.02 28.75 26.21
C THR A 416 39.96 29.22 27.67
N ALA A 417 38.82 29.06 28.35
CA ALA A 417 38.69 29.38 29.77
C ALA A 417 39.45 28.38 30.65
N ASN A 418 39.36 27.08 30.35
CA ASN A 418 40.08 26.02 31.05
C ASN A 418 41.59 26.15 30.88
N SER A 419 42.09 26.44 29.68
CA SER A 419 43.51 26.72 29.48
C SER A 419 43.98 27.94 30.28
N LYS A 420 43.22 29.04 30.32
CA LYS A 420 43.51 30.20 31.18
C LYS A 420 43.51 29.85 32.66
N LEU A 421 42.55 29.05 33.12
CA LEU A 421 42.47 28.59 34.50
C LEU A 421 43.72 27.76 34.86
N SER A 422 44.13 26.83 34.00
CA SER A 422 45.34 26.03 34.21
C SER A 422 46.61 26.88 34.29
N LEU A 423 46.70 27.97 33.52
CA LEU A 423 47.82 28.91 33.59
C LEU A 423 47.79 29.72 34.90
N LYS A 424 46.61 30.18 35.34
CA LYS A 424 46.45 30.86 36.63
C LYS A 424 46.80 29.94 37.80
N GLU A 425 46.42 28.66 37.73
CA GLU A 425 46.75 27.67 38.74
C GLU A 425 48.27 27.43 38.82
N LYS A 426 48.95 27.30 37.67
CA LYS A 426 50.42 27.21 37.61
C LYS A 426 51.07 28.47 38.17
N LEU A 427 50.57 29.65 37.80
CA LEU A 427 51.08 30.92 38.31
C LEU A 427 50.91 31.03 39.84
N ALA A 428 49.75 30.65 40.37
CA ALA A 428 49.50 30.60 41.81
C ALA A 428 50.46 29.65 42.52
N LYS A 429 50.66 28.43 41.99
CA LYS A 429 51.65 27.46 42.51
C LYS A 429 53.07 28.05 42.54
N THR A 430 53.50 28.73 41.47
CA THR A 430 54.82 29.38 41.44
C THR A 430 54.92 30.58 42.39
N ALA A 431 53.87 31.37 42.54
CA ALA A 431 53.82 32.49 43.46
C ALA A 431 53.89 32.01 44.92
N MET A 432 53.16 30.96 45.26
CA MET A 432 53.24 30.34 46.59
C MET A 432 54.62 29.75 46.87
N ALA A 433 55.25 29.10 45.88
CA ALA A 433 56.63 28.61 46.04
C ALA A 433 57.64 29.75 46.23
N ALA A 434 57.49 30.85 45.47
CA ALA A 434 58.34 32.04 45.62
C ALA A 434 58.13 32.73 46.97
N GLN A 435 56.89 32.83 47.44
CA GLN A 435 56.57 33.34 48.77
C GLN A 435 57.21 32.47 49.87
N ALA A 436 57.05 31.14 49.80
CA ALA A 436 57.67 30.23 50.77
C ALA A 436 59.21 30.36 50.77
N ALA A 437 59.84 30.53 49.60
CA ALA A 437 61.27 30.79 49.51
C ALA A 437 61.65 32.14 50.15
N ALA A 438 60.87 33.20 49.90
CA ALA A 438 61.10 34.52 50.50
C ALA A 438 60.97 34.49 52.03
N GLU A 439 59.92 33.85 52.56
CA GLU A 439 59.70 33.65 53.99
C GLU A 439 60.85 32.85 54.62
N ALA A 440 61.34 31.79 53.96
CA ALA A 440 62.50 31.04 54.44
C ALA A 440 63.78 31.91 54.48
N THR A 441 63.99 32.78 53.49
CA THR A 441 65.13 33.71 53.52
C THR A 441 65.02 34.77 54.61
N LEU A 442 63.81 35.27 54.88
CA LEU A 442 63.54 36.23 55.95
C LEU A 442 63.78 35.58 57.31
N GLN A 443 63.26 34.37 57.54
CA GLN A 443 63.53 33.61 58.77
C GLN A 443 65.02 33.33 58.98
N LEU A 444 65.78 33.07 57.89
CA LEU A 444 67.23 32.90 57.97
C LEU A 444 67.94 34.21 58.34
N ALA A 445 67.49 35.35 57.78
CA ALA A 445 68.00 36.66 58.12
C ALA A 445 67.71 37.02 59.59
N ASP A 446 66.49 36.77 60.07
CA ASP A 446 66.10 36.98 61.46
C ASP A 446 66.93 36.12 62.43
N LYS A 447 67.13 34.84 62.12
CA LYS A 447 68.03 33.96 62.90
C LYS A 447 69.46 34.49 62.95
N ARG A 448 69.98 34.98 61.81
CA ARG A 448 71.33 35.60 61.77
C ARG A 448 71.39 36.90 62.55
N ALA A 449 70.37 37.74 62.46
CA ALA A 449 70.27 38.99 63.20
C ALA A 449 70.18 38.75 64.71
N ALA A 450 69.36 37.79 65.14
CA ALA A 450 69.27 37.35 66.53
C ALA A 450 70.64 36.87 67.05
N GLY A 451 71.33 35.98 66.32
CA GLY A 451 72.67 35.53 66.71
C GLY A 451 73.74 36.63 66.73
N LEU A 452 73.63 37.64 65.85
CA LEU A 452 74.47 38.84 65.94
C LEU A 452 74.11 39.70 67.15
N GLY A 453 72.83 39.83 67.47
CA GLY A 453 72.32 40.52 68.66
C GLY A 453 72.88 39.91 69.94
N GLU A 454 72.75 38.59 70.11
CA GLU A 454 73.34 37.85 71.24
C GLU A 454 74.85 38.10 71.37
N ARG A 455 75.57 38.15 70.24
CA ARG A 455 77.01 38.43 70.24
C ARG A 455 77.35 39.87 70.61
N ILE A 456 76.52 40.84 70.20
CA ILE A 456 76.65 42.24 70.61
C ILE A 456 76.35 42.38 72.10
N GLU A 457 75.29 41.75 72.58
CA GLU A 457 74.91 41.73 74.01
C GLU A 457 76.04 41.14 74.85
N GLU A 458 76.62 40.01 74.44
CA GLU A 458 77.77 39.40 75.10
C GLU A 458 79.00 40.32 75.11
N LEU A 459 79.34 40.96 73.98
CA LEU A 459 80.42 41.96 73.94
C LEU A 459 80.11 43.18 74.82
N THR A 460 78.84 43.57 74.94
CA THR A 460 78.41 44.68 75.79
C THR A 460 78.51 44.31 77.25
N ARG A 461 78.11 43.09 77.63
CA ARG A 461 78.31 42.51 78.96
C ARG A 461 79.79 42.47 79.33
N GLN A 462 80.66 42.03 78.40
CA GLN A 462 82.11 42.06 78.58
C GLN A 462 82.63 43.48 78.81
N LEU A 463 82.15 44.48 78.05
CA LEU A 463 82.50 45.89 78.26
C LEU A 463 82.01 46.44 79.61
N GLU A 464 80.80 46.05 80.05
CA GLU A 464 80.27 46.42 81.36
C GLU A 464 81.08 45.80 82.49
N GLU A 465 81.43 44.52 82.38
CA GLU A 465 82.30 43.81 83.34
C GLU A 465 83.71 44.42 83.39
N GLU A 466 84.29 44.80 82.24
CA GLU A 466 85.56 45.53 82.16
C GLU A 466 85.44 46.95 82.74
N ALA A 467 84.31 47.63 82.56
CA ALA A 467 84.06 48.94 83.15
C ALA A 467 83.87 48.85 84.68
N GLU A 468 83.29 47.76 85.18
CA GLU A 468 83.17 47.46 86.61
C GLU A 468 84.52 47.03 87.22
N HIS A 469 85.32 46.21 86.53
CA HIS A 469 86.71 45.92 86.89
C HIS A 469 87.57 47.19 86.88
N GLY A 470 87.41 48.04 85.88
CA GLY A 470 88.04 49.36 85.80
C GLY A 470 87.56 50.35 86.86
N ARG A 471 86.36 50.18 87.44
CA ARG A 471 85.91 50.94 88.64
C ARG A 471 86.47 50.37 89.94
N ARG A 472 86.67 49.05 90.04
CA ARG A 472 87.27 48.40 91.22
C ARG A 472 88.80 48.53 91.27
N GLU A 473 89.48 48.65 90.13
CA GLU A 473 90.95 48.80 90.04
C GLU A 473 91.43 50.26 89.96
N ARG A 474 90.53 51.26 89.79
CA ARG A 474 90.93 52.69 89.74
C ARG A 474 90.63 53.45 91.02
N THR A 475 91.27 53.05 92.12
CA THR A 475 91.89 54.02 93.03
C THR A 475 93.23 54.44 92.43
N GLY A 476 93.20 55.38 91.49
CA GLY A 476 94.41 56.05 91.03
C GLY A 476 94.46 56.34 89.54
N VAL A 477 94.57 57.63 89.23
CA VAL A 477 95.09 58.22 87.99
C VAL A 477 94.13 58.26 86.81
N GLY A 478 93.67 59.48 86.54
CA GLY A 478 92.74 59.82 85.47
C GLY A 478 93.26 59.51 84.06
N ARG A 479 92.35 59.00 83.23
CA ARG A 479 92.43 59.13 81.78
C ARG A 479 91.07 59.54 81.23
N ARG A 480 91.08 60.64 80.47
CA ARG A 480 89.97 61.13 79.65
C ARG A 480 89.56 60.03 78.68
N VAL A 481 88.35 59.53 78.83
CA VAL A 481 87.66 58.76 77.78
C VAL A 481 87.42 59.74 76.64
N ARG A 482 88.20 59.62 75.57
CA ARG A 482 87.85 60.25 74.30
C ARG A 482 86.65 59.48 73.79
N TYR A 483 85.48 60.13 73.78
CA TYR A 483 84.37 59.69 72.94
C TYR A 483 84.91 59.63 71.50
N VAL A 484 85.24 58.41 71.04
CA VAL A 484 85.42 58.17 69.61
C VAL A 484 84.01 58.12 69.07
N CYS A 485 83.55 59.27 68.57
CA CYS A 485 82.39 59.38 67.72
C CYS A 485 82.53 58.33 66.61
N TRP A 486 81.67 57.32 66.64
CA TRP A 486 81.55 56.35 65.56
C TRP A 486 81.24 57.14 64.27
N PRO A 487 82.02 57.00 63.19
CA PRO A 487 81.70 57.68 61.96
C PRO A 487 80.46 56.99 61.39
N TRP A 488 79.30 57.60 61.58
CA TRP A 488 78.25 57.49 60.58
C TRP A 488 78.83 58.06 59.29
N GLN A 489 79.52 57.23 58.50
CA GLN A 489 79.51 57.46 57.08
C GLN A 489 78.04 57.36 56.69
N ALA A 490 77.46 58.50 56.33
CA ALA A 490 76.20 58.56 55.64
C ALA A 490 76.28 57.55 54.49
N PHE A 491 75.57 56.43 54.61
CA PHE A 491 75.10 55.73 53.43
C PHE A 491 74.15 56.72 52.76
N ARG A 492 74.75 57.58 51.92
CA ARG A 492 74.06 58.14 50.77
C ARG A 492 73.49 56.92 50.05
N VAL A 493 72.18 56.73 50.19
CA VAL A 493 71.40 56.08 49.15
C VAL A 493 71.50 57.01 47.95
N ALA A 494 72.57 56.86 47.17
CA ALA A 494 72.64 57.45 45.85
C ALA A 494 71.74 56.59 44.95
N PRO A 495 70.78 57.20 44.24
CA PRO A 495 69.97 56.50 43.26
C PRO A 495 70.91 56.03 42.16
N ALA A 496 70.90 54.73 41.86
CA ALA A 496 71.73 54.18 40.80
C ALA A 496 71.38 54.85 39.47
N ALA A 497 72.31 55.70 39.03
CA ALA A 497 72.29 56.36 37.75
C ALA A 497 72.37 55.32 36.63
N ARG A 498 71.45 55.45 35.68
CA ARG A 498 71.73 55.24 34.26
C ARG A 498 72.96 56.04 33.83
N ALA A 499 73.89 55.40 33.11
CA ALA A 499 74.56 55.88 31.88
C ALA A 499 75.67 54.85 31.52
N GLY A 500 75.63 54.10 30.41
CA GLY A 500 75.87 54.54 29.01
C GLY A 500 77.28 54.07 28.58
N SER A 501 77.63 53.66 27.36
CA SER A 501 77.00 53.75 26.03
C SER A 501 77.89 53.03 24.99
N ARG A 502 77.27 52.45 23.93
CA ARG A 502 77.67 52.39 22.47
C ARG A 502 77.31 51.01 21.87
N SER A 503 76.62 50.83 20.73
CA SER A 503 76.07 51.75 19.73
C SER A 503 75.00 51.04 18.87
N ARG A 504 74.08 51.85 18.31
CA ARG A 504 73.29 51.68 17.07
C ARG A 504 72.16 50.63 16.98
N GLY A 505 70.93 51.14 16.88
CA GLY A 505 70.10 50.89 15.69
C GLY A 505 68.67 50.38 15.91
N ARG A 506 67.70 51.25 15.55
CA ARG A 506 66.31 50.98 15.11
C ARG A 506 65.19 50.73 16.14
N ARG A 507 64.43 51.82 16.34
CA ARG A 507 62.95 51.95 16.29
C ARG A 507 62.10 50.71 16.62
N ARG A 508 61.18 50.84 17.58
CA ARG A 508 59.73 51.09 17.37
C ARG A 508 58.99 51.23 18.71
N ARG A 509 57.90 52.00 18.64
CA ARG A 509 56.99 52.43 19.71
C ARG A 509 56.24 51.24 20.30
N MET A 510 55.95 51.28 21.60
CA MET A 510 54.72 50.71 22.17
C MET A 510 54.29 51.57 23.35
N MET A 511 53.12 52.16 23.21
CA MET A 511 52.35 52.79 24.27
C MET A 511 51.67 51.70 25.12
N LEU A 512 51.43 52.03 26.39
CA LEU A 512 50.44 51.35 27.24
C LEU A 512 49.05 51.43 26.61
N PRO A 513 48.22 50.40 26.77
CA PRO A 513 46.77 50.60 26.76
C PRO A 513 46.18 50.55 28.17
N GLU A 514 45.42 51.59 28.46
CA GLU A 514 44.53 51.78 29.60
C GLU A 514 43.39 50.76 29.58
N MET A 515 42.94 50.40 30.79
CA MET A 515 41.66 49.76 31.03
C MET A 515 40.56 50.82 30.92
N GLU A 516 39.80 50.84 29.83
CA GLU A 516 38.50 51.50 29.74
C GLU A 516 37.72 50.91 28.55
N ALA A 517 36.68 50.11 28.82
CA ALA A 517 35.44 50.00 28.02
C ALA A 517 34.59 48.81 28.52
N LEU A 518 33.69 49.10 29.46
CA LEU A 518 32.36 48.51 29.48
C LEU A 518 31.36 49.60 29.13
N LEU A 519 30.27 49.21 28.47
CA LEU A 519 29.09 49.98 28.03
C LEU A 519 29.21 50.66 26.66
N ARG A 520 28.84 49.93 25.61
CA ARG A 520 27.80 50.35 24.65
C ARG A 520 27.06 49.13 24.08
N PHE A 521 25.86 48.89 24.61
CA PHE A 521 24.75 48.36 23.84
C PHE A 521 24.21 49.49 22.95
N ASN A 522 23.99 49.23 21.66
CA ASN A 522 22.68 49.34 21.00
C ASN A 522 22.78 49.12 19.49
N ILE A 523 21.80 48.33 19.03
CA ILE A 523 21.42 47.88 17.67
C ILE A 523 22.21 46.68 17.15
#